data_AF-A0AAD7N018-F1
#
_entry.id   AF-A0AAD7N018-F1
#
_cell.length_a   1.000
_cell.length_b   1.000
_cell.length_c   1.000
_cell.angle_alpha   90.00
_cell.angle_beta   90.00
_cell.angle_gamma   90.00
#
_symmetry.space_group_name_H-M   'P 1'
#
loop_
_entity.id
_entity.type
_entity.pdbx_description
1 polymer ?
#
loop_
_entity_poly.entity_id
_entity_poly.type
_entity_poly.pdbx_seq_one_letter_code
_entity_poly.pdbx_strand_id
1 'polypeptide(L)'
;MPHSHHSHSGQFCKHAVGTLEEVVLEAIRKGFQVYGLTEHVPRYRTADLYPEEGNHTPEELMSQFEHFLVEAHRLKLLYASQIRLLVGLETEYITRLDLEELDFLLQRHQGRVEYIVGSVHHVNGIPIDFDLVTFQKAVDSIESAHSTTKDAGFLCAYFDAQYELLQRFQPEIVGHMDLCRLYNPTLRLSDYPEVLERVERNVIYAINYGALFEINASALRKGWSTPYPGEDLLHIILKHGGRLALSDDSHGPHAVGLNYARIPEYLRRAGVAELWFLEYSDTPNASGRNIKATKMDQPWATDPFWTRFS
;
A
#
# COMPACT_ATOMS: atom_id res chain seq x y z
N MET A 1 2.40 -19.09 6.22
CA MET A 1 1.11 -18.71 5.60
C MET A 1 1.39 -17.74 4.46
N PRO A 2 1.35 -18.22 3.21
CA PRO A 2 1.52 -17.39 2.02
C PRO A 2 0.47 -16.29 1.89
N HIS A 3 0.90 -15.05 1.73
CA HIS A 3 -0.02 -13.90 1.67
C HIS A 3 0.49 -12.76 0.78
N SER A 4 -0.44 -11.96 0.26
CA SER A 4 -0.25 -10.62 -0.30
C SER A 4 -1.41 -9.74 0.15
N HIS A 5 -1.17 -8.50 0.60
CA HIS A 5 -2.23 -7.62 1.12
C HIS A 5 -2.57 -6.43 0.23
N HIS A 6 -2.07 -6.39 -0.99
CA HIS A 6 -2.24 -5.24 -1.87
C HIS A 6 -2.29 -5.71 -3.33
N SER A 7 -3.44 -5.51 -4.00
CA SER A 7 -3.61 -5.82 -5.41
C SER A 7 -4.72 -5.00 -6.06
N HIS A 8 -4.62 -4.89 -7.39
CA HIS A 8 -5.47 -4.13 -8.30
C HIS A 8 -5.79 -4.96 -9.55
N SER A 9 -6.87 -4.61 -10.24
CA SER A 9 -7.34 -5.29 -11.44
C SER A 9 -7.75 -4.31 -12.53
N GLY A 10 -7.54 -4.68 -13.80
CA GLY A 10 -7.94 -3.81 -14.92
C GLY A 10 -9.45 -3.59 -15.05
N GLN A 11 -10.25 -4.40 -14.35
CA GLN A 11 -11.70 -4.22 -14.27
C GLN A 11 -12.09 -2.95 -13.50
N PHE A 12 -11.27 -2.53 -12.53
CA PHE A 12 -11.57 -1.42 -11.62
C PHE A 12 -10.43 -0.41 -11.41
N CYS A 13 -9.27 -0.61 -12.06
CA CYS A 13 -8.14 0.33 -12.10
C CYS A 13 -7.68 0.55 -13.55
N LYS A 14 -7.52 1.83 -13.94
CA LYS A 14 -7.27 2.24 -15.33
C LYS A 14 -5.87 1.97 -15.86
N HIS A 15 -4.91 1.75 -14.96
CA HIS A 15 -3.54 1.36 -15.28
C HIS A 15 -3.23 -0.10 -14.89
N ALA A 16 -4.26 -0.89 -14.57
CA ALA A 16 -4.16 -2.33 -14.39
C ALA A 16 -4.75 -3.09 -15.59
N VAL A 17 -4.59 -4.41 -15.61
CA VAL A 17 -5.13 -5.29 -16.67
C VAL A 17 -5.86 -6.50 -16.09
N GLY A 18 -6.70 -7.14 -16.92
CA GLY A 18 -7.44 -8.35 -16.54
C GLY A 18 -8.60 -8.09 -15.59
N THR A 19 -9.41 -9.12 -15.36
CA THR A 19 -10.54 -9.05 -14.42
C THR A 19 -10.08 -9.29 -12.98
N LEU A 20 -10.89 -8.87 -12.01
CA LEU A 20 -10.63 -9.15 -10.59
C LEU A 20 -10.61 -10.67 -10.33
N GLU A 21 -11.47 -11.42 -11.02
CA GLU A 21 -11.52 -12.88 -10.93
C GLU A 21 -10.25 -13.54 -11.50
N GLU A 22 -9.69 -13.03 -12.60
CA GLU A 22 -8.42 -13.52 -13.14
C GLU A 22 -7.26 -13.29 -12.17
N VAL A 23 -7.24 -12.17 -11.44
CA VAL A 23 -6.25 -11.91 -10.37
C VAL A 23 -6.41 -12.93 -9.25
N VAL A 24 -7.63 -13.19 -8.78
CA VAL A 24 -7.92 -14.18 -7.73
C VAL A 24 -7.50 -15.59 -8.16
N LEU A 25 -7.84 -16.00 -9.39
CA LEU A 25 -7.49 -17.32 -9.92
C LEU A 25 -5.97 -17.50 -10.02
N GLU A 26 -5.25 -16.45 -10.42
CA GLU A 26 -3.79 -16.49 -10.44
C GLU A 26 -3.21 -16.57 -9.02
N ALA A 27 -3.77 -15.86 -8.05
CA ALA A 27 -3.34 -15.95 -6.65
C ALA A 27 -3.51 -17.38 -6.10
N ILE A 28 -4.64 -18.04 -6.41
CA ILE A 28 -4.87 -19.45 -6.08
C ILE A 28 -3.82 -20.32 -6.76
N ARG A 29 -3.57 -20.13 -8.06
CA ARG A 29 -2.58 -20.90 -8.83
C ARG A 29 -1.17 -20.78 -8.26
N LYS A 30 -0.79 -19.59 -7.80
CA LYS A 30 0.49 -19.29 -7.14
C LYS A 30 0.56 -19.82 -5.70
N GLY A 31 -0.55 -20.30 -5.14
CA GLY A 31 -0.60 -20.92 -3.82
C GLY A 31 -0.67 -19.93 -2.66
N PHE A 32 -1.15 -18.71 -2.91
CA PHE A 32 -1.49 -17.78 -1.83
C PHE A 32 -2.64 -18.33 -0.99
N GLN A 33 -2.56 -18.16 0.33
CA GLN A 33 -3.60 -18.60 1.28
C GLN A 33 -4.45 -17.43 1.76
N VAL A 34 -3.85 -16.24 1.88
CA VAL A 34 -4.52 -14.98 2.19
C VAL A 34 -4.20 -13.98 1.07
N TYR A 35 -5.21 -13.31 0.53
CA TYR A 35 -4.99 -12.34 -0.55
C TYR A 35 -5.89 -11.12 -0.40
N GLY A 36 -5.29 -9.95 -0.54
CA GLY A 36 -5.92 -8.66 -0.37
C GLY A 36 -6.38 -8.06 -1.69
N LEU A 37 -7.65 -7.67 -1.80
CA LEU A 37 -8.23 -6.96 -2.94
C LEU A 37 -8.44 -5.50 -2.54
N THR A 38 -7.69 -4.57 -3.12
CA THR A 38 -7.53 -3.20 -2.59
C THR A 38 -7.45 -2.18 -3.71
N GLU A 39 -8.47 -2.11 -4.55
CA GLU A 39 -8.53 -1.08 -5.58
C GLU A 39 -8.36 0.32 -4.98
N HIS A 40 -7.82 1.24 -5.79
CA HIS A 40 -7.71 2.65 -5.42
C HIS A 40 -9.08 3.25 -5.07
N VAL A 41 -9.10 4.13 -4.07
CA VAL A 41 -10.25 4.99 -3.82
C VAL A 41 -10.54 5.89 -5.03
N PRO A 42 -11.82 6.27 -5.27
CA PRO A 42 -12.17 7.14 -6.37
C PRO A 42 -11.60 8.57 -6.18
N ARG A 43 -11.54 9.33 -7.28
CA ARG A 43 -11.26 10.76 -7.25
C ARG A 43 -12.53 11.56 -6.98
N TYR A 44 -12.41 12.69 -6.30
CA TYR A 44 -13.56 13.51 -5.90
C TYR A 44 -13.70 14.82 -6.68
N ARG A 45 -12.66 15.22 -7.42
CA ARG A 45 -12.70 16.40 -8.30
C ARG A 45 -12.16 16.04 -9.67
N THR A 46 -12.74 16.64 -10.72
CA THR A 46 -12.26 16.48 -12.09
C THR A 46 -10.80 16.91 -12.28
N ALA A 47 -10.31 17.86 -11.47
CA ALA A 47 -8.92 18.32 -11.53
C ALA A 47 -7.89 17.29 -11.02
N ASP A 48 -8.35 16.27 -10.28
CA ASP A 48 -7.50 15.25 -9.67
C ASP A 48 -7.46 13.95 -10.49
N LEU A 49 -8.14 13.91 -11.64
CA LEU A 49 -8.13 12.76 -12.53
C LEU A 49 -6.72 12.55 -13.10
N TYR A 50 -6.24 11.31 -13.03
CA TYR A 50 -5.05 10.92 -13.76
C TYR A 50 -5.30 10.99 -15.27
N PRO A 51 -4.27 11.16 -16.11
CA PRO A 51 -4.44 11.23 -17.56
C PRO A 51 -5.20 10.04 -18.16
N GLU A 52 -5.00 8.85 -17.61
CA GLU A 52 -5.70 7.61 -18.00
C GLU A 52 -7.17 7.53 -17.53
N GLU A 53 -7.55 8.37 -16.57
CA GLU A 53 -8.92 8.52 -16.09
C GLU A 53 -9.66 9.65 -16.83
N GLY A 54 -8.99 10.44 -17.67
CA GLY A 54 -9.50 11.70 -18.24
C GLY A 54 -10.78 11.61 -19.11
N ASN A 55 -11.24 10.41 -19.43
CA ASN A 55 -12.54 10.16 -20.08
C ASN A 55 -13.66 9.75 -19.10
N HIS A 56 -13.43 9.86 -17.80
CA HIS A 56 -14.38 9.52 -16.75
C HIS A 56 -14.71 10.74 -15.89
N THR A 57 -15.84 10.69 -15.18
CA THR A 57 -16.15 11.65 -14.10
C THR A 57 -15.86 11.05 -12.71
N PRO A 58 -15.68 11.89 -11.68
CA PRO A 58 -15.63 11.44 -10.28
C PRO A 58 -16.78 10.48 -9.91
N GLU A 59 -18.00 10.74 -10.39
CA GLU A 59 -19.16 9.88 -10.14
C GLU A 59 -19.04 8.50 -10.80
N GLU A 60 -18.47 8.42 -12.00
CA GLU A 60 -18.21 7.16 -12.68
C GLU A 60 -17.12 6.34 -11.99
N LEU A 61 -16.08 7.00 -11.46
CA LEU A 61 -15.05 6.35 -10.64
C LEU A 61 -15.63 5.85 -9.30
N MET A 62 -16.51 6.64 -8.66
CA MET A 62 -17.23 6.19 -7.47
C MET A 62 -18.10 4.95 -7.78
N SER A 63 -18.85 4.97 -8.88
CA SER A 63 -19.65 3.81 -9.28
C SER A 63 -18.79 2.58 -9.59
N GLN A 64 -17.61 2.77 -10.20
CA GLN A 64 -16.64 1.70 -10.44
C GLN A 64 -16.14 1.08 -9.12
N PHE A 65 -15.81 1.91 -8.13
CA PHE A 65 -15.41 1.44 -6.81
C PHE A 65 -16.53 0.68 -6.09
N GLU A 66 -17.78 1.14 -6.20
CA GLU A 66 -18.93 0.41 -5.66
C GLU A 66 -19.14 -0.96 -6.34
N HIS A 67 -18.94 -1.03 -7.66
CA HIS A 67 -18.97 -2.29 -8.40
C HIS A 67 -17.81 -3.23 -8.00
N PHE A 68 -16.62 -2.69 -7.72
CA PHE A 68 -15.52 -3.44 -7.15
C PHE A 68 -15.92 -4.11 -5.84
N LEU A 69 -16.51 -3.36 -4.89
CA LEU A 69 -16.95 -3.93 -3.61
C LEU A 69 -17.98 -5.04 -3.79
N VAL A 70 -18.88 -4.93 -4.78
CA VAL A 70 -19.84 -6.01 -5.11
C VAL A 70 -19.10 -7.25 -5.61
N GLU A 71 -18.20 -7.08 -6.57
CA GLU A 71 -17.51 -8.19 -7.19
C GLU A 71 -16.51 -8.87 -6.25
N ALA A 72 -15.74 -8.10 -5.49
CA ALA A 72 -14.78 -8.60 -4.51
C ALA A 72 -15.47 -9.48 -3.45
N HIS A 73 -16.63 -9.07 -2.95
CA HIS A 73 -17.41 -9.86 -1.99
C HIS A 73 -18.03 -11.11 -2.63
N ARG A 74 -18.47 -11.04 -3.89
CA ARG A 74 -18.92 -12.22 -4.65
C ARG A 74 -17.78 -13.25 -4.77
N LEU A 75 -16.60 -12.82 -5.17
CA LEU A 75 -15.41 -13.67 -5.34
C LEU A 75 -14.94 -14.24 -3.99
N LYS A 76 -14.99 -13.44 -2.92
CA LYS A 76 -14.71 -13.89 -1.55
C LYS A 76 -15.57 -15.09 -1.15
N LEU A 77 -16.87 -15.06 -1.46
CA LEU A 77 -17.76 -16.19 -1.20
C LEU A 77 -17.50 -17.36 -2.15
N LEU A 78 -17.32 -17.09 -3.45
CA LEU A 78 -17.13 -18.12 -4.47
C LEU A 78 -15.87 -18.96 -4.25
N TYR A 79 -14.77 -18.34 -3.83
CA TYR A 79 -13.46 -18.98 -3.68
C TYR A 79 -13.07 -19.27 -2.22
N ALA A 80 -14.01 -19.17 -1.28
CA ALA A 80 -13.76 -19.33 0.17
C ALA A 80 -13.12 -20.67 0.56
N SER A 81 -13.33 -21.74 -0.23
CA SER A 81 -12.71 -23.06 0.00
C SER A 81 -11.28 -23.19 -0.53
N GLN A 82 -10.79 -22.21 -1.29
CA GLN A 82 -9.50 -22.24 -1.98
C GLN A 82 -8.53 -21.17 -1.46
N ILE A 83 -9.04 -19.98 -1.13
CA ILE A 83 -8.23 -18.84 -0.69
C ILE A 83 -9.05 -17.94 0.24
N ARG A 84 -8.40 -17.34 1.24
CA ARG A 84 -9.01 -16.34 2.11
C ARG A 84 -8.82 -14.96 1.49
N LEU A 85 -9.88 -14.40 0.94
CA LEU A 85 -9.88 -13.04 0.40
C LEU A 85 -10.23 -12.02 1.49
N LEU A 86 -9.48 -10.93 1.53
CA LEU A 86 -9.78 -9.73 2.31
C LEU A 86 -10.13 -8.60 1.34
N VAL A 87 -11.21 -7.87 1.62
CA VAL A 87 -11.67 -6.78 0.76
C VAL A 87 -11.35 -5.45 1.45
N GLY A 88 -10.48 -4.66 0.84
CA GLY A 88 -10.06 -3.37 1.36
C GLY A 88 -10.05 -2.31 0.27
N LEU A 89 -9.27 -1.26 0.50
CA LEU A 89 -8.98 -0.20 -0.46
C LEU A 89 -7.55 0.29 -0.28
N GLU A 90 -7.00 0.90 -1.31
CA GLU A 90 -5.80 1.71 -1.22
C GLU A 90 -6.17 3.20 -1.17
N THR A 91 -5.64 3.92 -0.18
CA THR A 91 -5.96 5.33 0.04
C THR A 91 -5.21 6.27 -0.90
N GLU A 92 -5.70 7.50 -0.91
CA GLU A 92 -5.10 8.64 -1.58
C GLU A 92 -5.03 9.81 -0.60
N TYR A 93 -3.99 10.64 -0.72
CA TYR A 93 -3.97 11.98 -0.13
C TYR A 93 -3.53 12.93 -1.24
N ILE A 94 -4.50 13.59 -1.89
CA ILE A 94 -4.25 14.66 -2.86
C ILE A 94 -4.37 16.01 -2.15
N THR A 95 -5.47 16.20 -1.44
CA THR A 95 -5.82 17.35 -0.60
C THR A 95 -6.62 16.90 0.62
N ARG A 96 -6.94 17.83 1.54
CA ARG A 96 -7.79 17.52 2.70
C ARG A 96 -9.21 17.08 2.35
N LEU A 97 -9.72 17.51 1.19
CA LEU A 97 -11.02 17.07 0.71
C LEU A 97 -11.06 15.55 0.53
N ASP A 98 -9.99 14.96 0.00
CA ASP A 98 -9.92 13.51 -0.24
C ASP A 98 -10.03 12.70 1.05
N LEU A 99 -9.51 13.24 2.15
CA LEU A 99 -9.66 12.64 3.47
C LEU A 99 -11.09 12.78 4.01
N GLU A 100 -11.77 13.91 3.77
CA GLU A 100 -13.18 14.11 4.14
C GLU A 100 -14.11 13.17 3.36
N GLU A 101 -13.88 13.04 2.06
CA GLU A 101 -14.66 12.16 1.21
C GLU A 101 -14.37 10.68 1.49
N LEU A 102 -13.14 10.33 1.87
CA LEU A 102 -12.83 8.98 2.34
C LEU A 102 -13.56 8.63 3.65
N ASP A 103 -13.74 9.58 4.58
CA ASP A 103 -14.59 9.34 5.77
C ASP A 103 -16.03 8.99 5.35
N PHE A 104 -16.61 9.74 4.41
CA PHE A 104 -17.96 9.46 3.91
C PHE A 104 -18.05 8.12 3.18
N LEU A 105 -17.05 7.77 2.37
CA LEU A 105 -16.96 6.49 1.68
C LEU A 105 -16.90 5.32 2.67
N LEU A 106 -16.03 5.41 3.69
CA LEU A 106 -15.89 4.40 4.73
C LEU A 106 -17.18 4.26 5.56
N GLN A 107 -17.87 5.36 5.84
CA GLN A 107 -19.18 5.33 6.52
C GLN A 107 -20.26 4.67 5.64
N ARG A 108 -20.34 5.04 4.35
CA ARG A 108 -21.30 4.50 3.38
C ARG A 108 -21.12 3.00 3.16
N HIS A 109 -19.88 2.53 3.18
CA HIS A 109 -19.51 1.13 2.95
C HIS A 109 -19.01 0.42 4.20
N GLN A 110 -19.47 0.86 5.38
CA GLN A 110 -19.10 0.25 6.65
C GLN A 110 -19.38 -1.26 6.63
N GLY A 111 -18.39 -2.06 7.03
CA GLY A 111 -18.45 -3.52 7.02
C GLY A 111 -18.22 -4.18 5.66
N ARG A 112 -18.09 -3.40 4.57
CA ARG A 112 -17.67 -3.92 3.24
C ARG A 112 -16.21 -3.61 2.92
N VAL A 113 -15.67 -2.54 3.49
CA VAL A 113 -14.23 -2.26 3.53
C VAL A 113 -13.69 -2.82 4.84
N GLU A 114 -12.95 -3.93 4.74
CA GLU A 114 -12.49 -4.72 5.89
C GLU A 114 -11.15 -4.22 6.42
N TYR A 115 -10.31 -3.67 5.55
CA TYR A 115 -9.03 -3.08 5.91
C TYR A 115 -8.61 -2.00 4.91
N ILE A 116 -7.59 -1.23 5.29
CA ILE A 116 -7.06 -0.11 4.51
C ILE A 116 -5.56 -0.31 4.26
N VAL A 117 -5.14 -0.13 3.01
CA VAL A 117 -3.75 0.11 2.64
C VAL A 117 -3.53 1.62 2.59
N GLY A 118 -2.82 2.14 3.58
CA GLY A 118 -2.56 3.56 3.76
C GLY A 118 -1.39 4.04 2.91
N SER A 119 -1.71 4.52 1.72
CA SER A 119 -0.76 5.01 0.70
C SER A 119 -0.89 6.51 0.45
N VAL A 120 0.21 7.12 0.01
CA VAL A 120 0.27 8.53 -0.41
C VAL A 120 0.91 8.59 -1.80
N HIS A 121 0.18 9.06 -2.81
CA HIS A 121 0.66 9.15 -4.20
C HIS A 121 0.89 10.58 -4.69
N HIS A 122 0.71 11.57 -3.82
CA HIS A 122 0.83 12.98 -4.17
C HIS A 122 1.64 13.75 -3.15
N VAL A 123 2.29 14.82 -3.62
CA VAL A 123 2.84 15.90 -2.77
C VAL A 123 2.34 17.21 -3.34
N ASN A 124 1.77 18.07 -2.49
CA ASN A 124 1.11 19.32 -2.89
C ASN A 124 0.07 19.13 -4.01
N GLY A 125 -0.68 18.01 -3.97
CA GLY A 125 -1.67 17.67 -4.99
C GLY A 125 -1.09 17.28 -6.35
N ILE A 126 0.23 17.06 -6.45
CA ILE A 126 0.90 16.64 -7.69
C ILE A 126 1.31 15.16 -7.56
N PRO A 127 0.96 14.29 -8.53
CA PRO A 127 1.34 12.88 -8.51
C PRO A 127 2.86 12.67 -8.44
N ILE A 128 3.31 11.70 -7.66
CA ILE A 128 4.74 11.38 -7.49
C ILE A 128 5.16 10.05 -8.12
N ASP A 129 4.21 9.30 -8.67
CA ASP A 129 4.39 7.93 -9.14
C ASP A 129 3.89 7.66 -10.57
N PHE A 130 3.38 8.71 -11.23
CA PHE A 130 2.90 8.65 -12.61
C PHE A 130 4.05 8.63 -13.64
N ASP A 131 4.83 9.72 -13.69
CA ASP A 131 6.00 9.85 -14.55
C ASP A 131 7.06 10.77 -13.92
N LEU A 132 8.30 10.70 -14.42
CA LEU A 132 9.42 11.48 -13.90
C LEU A 132 9.22 13.00 -14.04
N VAL A 133 8.53 13.44 -15.10
CA VAL A 133 8.29 14.87 -15.36
C VAL A 133 7.34 15.45 -14.31
N THR A 134 6.30 14.70 -13.95
CA THR A 134 5.30 15.06 -12.97
C THR A 134 5.86 14.97 -11.56
N PHE A 135 6.66 13.94 -11.27
CA PHE A 135 7.45 13.87 -10.04
C PHE A 135 8.33 15.11 -9.83
N GLN A 136 9.05 15.54 -10.87
CA GLN A 136 9.91 16.73 -10.77
C GLN A 136 9.08 18.01 -10.51
N LYS A 137 7.87 18.12 -11.05
CA LYS A 137 6.95 19.23 -10.71
C LYS A 137 6.54 19.19 -9.25
N ALA A 138 6.32 18.00 -8.67
CA ALA A 138 6.00 17.87 -7.25
C ALA A 138 7.16 18.37 -6.38
N VAL A 139 8.39 17.97 -6.71
CA VAL A 139 9.61 18.45 -6.03
C VAL A 139 9.78 19.98 -6.18
N ASP A 140 9.54 20.51 -7.37
CA ASP A 140 9.67 21.96 -7.64
C ASP A 140 8.54 22.81 -7.06
N SER A 141 7.42 22.20 -6.65
CA SER A 141 6.32 22.89 -5.96
C SER A 141 6.67 23.28 -4.52
N ILE A 142 7.75 22.74 -3.97
CA ILE A 142 8.18 23.01 -2.60
C ILE A 142 8.88 24.35 -2.54
N GLU A 143 8.30 25.28 -1.78
CA GLU A 143 8.92 26.55 -1.47
C GLU A 143 10.12 26.34 -0.54
N SER A 144 11.28 26.90 -0.91
CA SER A 144 12.54 26.70 -0.19
C SER A 144 12.60 27.36 1.21
N ALA A 145 11.54 28.06 1.64
CA ALA A 145 11.52 28.79 2.90
C ALA A 145 11.32 27.89 4.13
N HIS A 146 10.94 26.61 3.95
CA HIS A 146 10.51 25.73 5.04
C HIS A 146 11.41 24.50 5.28
N SER A 147 12.51 24.35 4.55
CA SER A 147 13.43 23.21 4.68
C SER A 147 14.87 23.56 4.32
N THR A 148 15.82 22.70 4.70
CA THR A 148 17.25 22.90 4.39
C THR A 148 17.54 22.81 2.89
N THR A 149 16.85 21.92 2.19
CA THR A 149 16.91 21.76 0.72
C THR A 149 15.51 21.51 0.15
N LYS A 150 15.34 21.65 -1.17
CA LYS A 150 14.09 21.27 -1.86
C LYS A 150 13.73 19.79 -1.61
N ASP A 151 14.71 18.90 -1.74
CA ASP A 151 14.52 17.46 -1.49
C ASP A 151 14.05 17.19 -0.06
N ALA A 152 14.67 17.85 0.93
CA ALA A 152 14.25 17.73 2.33
C ALA A 152 12.81 18.20 2.53
N GLY A 153 12.42 19.31 1.91
CA GLY A 153 11.05 19.84 2.00
C GLY A 153 10.02 18.94 1.32
N PHE A 154 10.35 18.37 0.16
CA PHE A 154 9.52 17.39 -0.55
C PHE A 154 9.29 16.13 0.30
N LEU A 155 10.37 15.56 0.84
CA LEU A 155 10.29 14.38 1.69
C LEU A 155 9.51 14.67 2.98
N CYS A 156 9.74 15.84 3.61
CA CYS A 156 8.99 16.27 4.79
C CYS A 156 7.49 16.40 4.50
N ALA A 157 7.12 17.04 3.39
CA ALA A 157 5.72 17.20 2.98
C ALA A 157 5.04 15.84 2.76
N TYR A 158 5.74 14.90 2.11
CA TYR A 158 5.25 13.53 1.93
C TYR A 158 5.00 12.82 3.27
N PHE A 159 5.97 12.82 4.19
CA PHE A 159 5.80 12.16 5.49
C PHE A 159 4.81 12.90 6.41
N ASP A 160 4.61 14.21 6.25
CA ASP A 160 3.56 14.94 6.96
C ASP A 160 2.16 14.57 6.44
N ALA A 161 1.98 14.44 5.11
CA ALA A 161 0.73 13.94 4.53
C ALA A 161 0.43 12.50 4.97
N GLN A 162 1.44 11.63 4.94
CA GLN A 162 1.31 10.26 5.45
C GLN A 162 0.91 10.25 6.93
N TYR A 163 1.47 11.13 7.76
CA TYR A 163 1.12 11.20 9.18
C TYR A 163 -0.34 11.58 9.40
N GLU A 164 -0.83 12.60 8.70
CA GLU A 164 -2.23 13.02 8.79
C GLU A 164 -3.18 11.89 8.34
N LEU A 165 -2.83 11.15 7.29
CA LEU A 165 -3.55 9.96 6.85
C LEU A 165 -3.57 8.86 7.92
N LEU A 166 -2.41 8.55 8.51
CA LEU A 166 -2.28 7.56 9.59
C LEU A 166 -3.14 7.97 10.80
N GLN A 167 -3.12 9.25 11.17
CA GLN A 167 -3.88 9.76 12.30
C GLN A 167 -5.39 9.67 12.10
N ARG A 168 -5.85 9.89 10.86
CA ARG A 168 -7.28 9.93 10.54
C ARG A 168 -7.88 8.54 10.39
N PHE A 169 -7.19 7.62 9.71
CA PHE A 169 -7.79 6.33 9.31
C PHE A 169 -7.19 5.10 9.99
N GLN A 170 -6.00 5.24 10.57
CA GLN A 170 -5.24 4.14 11.19
C GLN A 170 -5.23 2.86 10.32
N PRO A 171 -4.65 2.91 9.11
CA PRO A 171 -4.65 1.80 8.15
C PRO A 171 -4.05 0.51 8.72
N GLU A 172 -4.61 -0.66 8.43
CA GLU A 172 -4.02 -1.94 8.85
C GLU A 172 -2.65 -2.20 8.19
N ILE A 173 -2.47 -1.74 6.96
CA ILE A 173 -1.21 -1.78 6.23
C ILE A 173 -0.75 -0.34 5.96
N VAL A 174 0.47 0.01 6.35
CA VAL A 174 1.15 1.22 5.86
C VAL A 174 1.73 0.88 4.48
N GLY A 175 1.10 1.38 3.42
CA GLY A 175 1.47 1.12 2.03
C GLY A 175 2.80 1.78 1.68
N HIS A 176 3.61 1.09 0.87
CA HIS A 176 4.91 1.49 0.27
C HIS A 176 5.49 2.80 0.83
N MET A 177 5.91 2.73 2.11
CA MET A 177 6.06 3.88 3.00
C MET A 177 7.00 4.97 2.47
N ASP A 178 7.96 4.63 1.60
CA ASP A 178 8.93 5.53 0.98
C ASP A 178 8.80 5.65 -0.54
N LEU A 179 7.58 5.57 -1.06
CA LEU A 179 7.27 5.82 -2.48
C LEU A 179 7.82 7.16 -2.97
N CYS A 180 7.96 8.16 -2.11
CA CYS A 180 8.60 9.45 -2.42
C CYS A 180 10.03 9.32 -2.99
N ARG A 181 10.68 8.16 -2.83
CA ARG A 181 11.99 7.87 -3.42
C ARG A 181 11.92 7.19 -4.79
N LEU A 182 10.73 6.98 -5.38
CA LEU A 182 10.54 6.16 -6.60
C LEU A 182 11.58 6.44 -7.69
N TYR A 183 11.80 7.72 -8.00
CA TYR A 183 12.76 8.18 -9.01
C TYR A 183 14.16 8.52 -8.47
N ASN A 184 14.40 8.33 -7.17
CA ASN A 184 15.70 8.45 -6.52
C ASN A 184 15.91 7.35 -5.46
N PRO A 185 15.97 6.06 -5.87
CA PRO A 185 16.08 4.93 -4.94
C PRO A 185 17.35 4.94 -4.08
N THR A 186 18.39 5.64 -4.54
CA THR A 186 19.68 5.76 -3.83
C THR A 186 19.69 6.85 -2.77
N LEU A 187 18.64 7.69 -2.69
CA LEU A 187 18.49 8.70 -1.66
C LEU A 187 18.52 8.02 -0.28
N ARG A 188 19.30 8.56 0.66
CA ARG A 188 19.39 8.04 2.03
C ARG A 188 18.67 8.96 2.97
N LEU A 189 17.73 8.43 3.76
CA LEU A 189 16.97 9.24 4.72
C LEU A 189 17.89 9.84 5.81
N SER A 190 19.01 9.18 6.12
CA SER A 190 20.01 9.65 7.08
C SER A 190 20.69 10.96 6.70
N ASP A 191 20.64 11.35 5.42
CA ASP A 191 21.22 12.60 4.95
C ASP A 191 20.33 13.82 5.28
N TYR A 192 19.10 13.58 5.77
CA TYR A 192 18.10 14.60 6.06
C TYR A 192 17.51 14.43 7.48
N PRO A 193 18.13 15.04 8.51
CA PRO A 193 17.68 14.89 9.89
C PRO A 193 16.21 15.25 10.13
N GLU A 194 15.70 16.33 9.50
CA GLU A 194 14.29 16.72 9.62
C GLU A 194 13.30 15.73 8.99
N VAL A 195 13.75 14.95 8.00
CA VAL A 195 12.96 13.89 7.37
C VAL A 195 12.98 12.66 8.27
N LEU A 196 14.14 12.31 8.82
CA LEU A 196 14.30 11.18 9.73
C LEU A 196 13.40 11.31 10.96
N GLU A 197 13.26 12.52 11.52
CA GLU A 197 12.32 12.79 12.63
C GLU A 197 10.87 12.44 12.25
N ARG A 198 10.43 12.82 11.05
CA ARG A 198 9.07 12.53 10.55
C ARG A 198 8.86 11.05 10.26
N VAL A 199 9.88 10.40 9.71
CA VAL A 199 9.89 8.95 9.49
C VAL A 199 9.71 8.22 10.82
N GLU A 200 10.56 8.51 11.81
CA GLU A 200 10.46 7.89 13.14
C GLU A 200 9.11 8.18 13.80
N ARG A 201 8.61 9.43 13.71
CA ARG A 201 7.26 9.81 14.18
C ARG A 201 6.18 8.92 13.57
N ASN A 202 6.17 8.75 12.26
CA ASN A 202 5.16 7.97 11.54
C ASN A 202 5.26 6.48 11.87
N VAL A 203 6.48 5.93 11.90
CA VAL A 203 6.74 4.54 12.30
C VAL A 203 6.21 4.27 13.70
N ILE A 204 6.60 5.09 14.68
CA ILE A 204 6.19 4.93 16.08
C ILE A 204 4.66 5.04 16.20
N TYR A 205 4.04 6.00 15.50
CA TYR A 205 2.59 6.16 15.52
C TYR A 205 1.87 4.91 14.96
N ALA A 206 2.32 4.40 13.82
CA ALA A 206 1.77 3.19 13.20
C ALA A 206 1.90 1.95 14.08
N ILE A 207 3.04 1.80 14.75
CA ILE A 207 3.26 0.73 15.73
C ILE A 207 2.26 0.82 16.88
N ASN A 208 2.03 2.02 17.42
CA ASN A 208 1.18 2.22 18.58
C ASN A 208 -0.29 1.84 18.35
N TYR A 209 -0.86 2.12 17.17
CA TYR A 209 -2.23 1.66 16.86
C TYR A 209 -2.28 0.23 16.32
N GLY A 210 -1.13 -0.34 15.99
CA GLY A 210 -1.02 -1.74 15.63
C GLY A 210 -1.05 -2.04 14.14
N ALA A 211 -0.56 -1.13 13.30
CA ALA A 211 -0.37 -1.38 11.87
C ALA A 211 0.66 -2.49 11.58
N LEU A 212 0.62 -3.00 10.35
CA LEU A 212 1.72 -3.69 9.69
C LEU A 212 2.35 -2.75 8.66
N PHE A 213 3.65 -2.86 8.45
CA PHE A 213 4.38 -2.17 7.39
C PHE A 213 4.50 -3.09 6.19
N GLU A 214 4.19 -2.55 5.02
CA GLU A 214 4.23 -3.29 3.78
C GLU A 214 5.67 -3.59 3.33
N ILE A 215 5.93 -4.85 2.95
CA ILE A 215 7.04 -5.24 2.09
C ILE A 215 6.50 -5.42 0.69
N ASN A 216 6.64 -4.38 -0.13
CA ASN A 216 6.03 -4.30 -1.45
C ASN A 216 7.01 -4.67 -2.55
N ALA A 217 6.75 -5.79 -3.24
CA ALA A 217 7.59 -6.27 -4.33
C ALA A 217 7.56 -5.38 -5.58
N SER A 218 6.65 -4.39 -5.66
CA SER A 218 6.50 -3.48 -6.80
C SER A 218 7.74 -2.64 -7.10
N ALA A 219 8.50 -2.22 -6.09
CA ALA A 219 9.72 -1.44 -6.29
C ALA A 219 10.70 -2.14 -7.25
N LEU A 220 10.77 -3.47 -7.19
CA LEU A 220 11.69 -4.29 -7.98
C LEU A 220 11.40 -4.22 -9.49
N ARG A 221 10.12 -4.10 -9.90
CA ARG A 221 9.75 -3.88 -11.32
C ARG A 221 10.00 -2.43 -11.76
N LYS A 222 10.13 -1.50 -10.82
CA LYS A 222 10.47 -0.08 -11.05
C LYS A 222 11.98 0.18 -11.03
N GLY A 223 12.81 -0.87 -11.01
CA GLY A 223 14.27 -0.78 -11.10
C GLY A 223 15.01 -0.69 -9.76
N TRP A 224 14.29 -0.82 -8.64
CA TRP A 224 14.95 -0.87 -7.33
C TRP A 224 15.67 -2.21 -7.09
N SER A 225 16.71 -2.16 -6.26
CA SER A 225 17.41 -3.37 -5.79
C SER A 225 16.68 -4.07 -4.64
N THR A 226 15.73 -3.39 -3.99
CA THR A 226 14.92 -3.86 -2.86
C THR A 226 13.43 -3.71 -3.17
N PRO A 227 12.55 -4.47 -2.50
CA PRO A 227 11.15 -4.07 -2.30
C PRO A 227 11.05 -2.67 -1.65
N TYR A 228 9.86 -2.09 -1.62
CA TYR A 228 9.56 -1.07 -0.61
C TYR A 228 9.42 -1.75 0.76
N PRO A 229 9.88 -1.12 1.85
CA PRO A 229 10.70 0.07 1.86
C PRO A 229 12.17 -0.23 1.52
N GLY A 230 12.96 0.79 1.20
CA GLY A 230 14.43 0.65 1.13
C GLY A 230 15.03 0.15 2.44
N GLU A 231 16.22 -0.47 2.38
CA GLU A 231 16.85 -1.09 3.57
C GLU A 231 17.01 -0.11 4.73
N ASP A 232 17.39 1.14 4.48
CA ASP A 232 17.57 2.17 5.52
C ASP A 232 16.28 2.43 6.31
N LEU A 233 15.15 2.54 5.62
CA LEU A 233 13.84 2.69 6.27
C LEU A 233 13.40 1.39 6.96
N LEU A 234 13.64 0.22 6.36
CA LEU A 234 13.32 -1.05 7.00
C LEU A 234 14.04 -1.20 8.35
N HIS A 235 15.31 -0.79 8.45
CA HIS A 235 16.04 -0.82 9.72
C HIS A 235 15.40 0.08 10.78
N ILE A 236 14.86 1.25 10.40
CA ILE A 236 14.14 2.13 11.33
C ILE A 236 12.85 1.44 11.81
N ILE A 237 12.07 0.85 10.90
CA ILE A 237 10.86 0.12 11.23
C ILE A 237 11.16 -1.01 12.24
N LEU A 238 12.19 -1.82 11.97
CA LEU A 238 12.59 -2.93 12.84
C LEU A 238 13.12 -2.45 14.19
N LYS A 239 13.94 -1.39 14.22
CA LYS A 239 14.48 -0.78 15.45
C LYS A 239 13.38 -0.39 16.43
N HIS A 240 12.24 0.07 15.93
CA HIS A 240 11.10 0.47 16.76
C HIS A 240 10.10 -0.65 17.04
N GLY A 241 10.33 -1.87 16.53
CA GLY A 241 9.44 -3.02 16.74
C GLY A 241 8.31 -3.15 15.73
N GLY A 242 8.46 -2.57 14.54
CA GLY A 242 7.50 -2.68 13.46
C GLY A 242 7.29 -4.12 12.99
N ARG A 243 6.04 -4.44 12.64
CA ARG A 243 5.62 -5.76 12.15
C ARG A 243 5.40 -5.68 10.64
N LEU A 244 5.86 -6.69 9.91
CA LEU A 244 5.92 -6.64 8.45
C LEU A 244 4.91 -7.59 7.82
N ALA A 245 4.29 -7.15 6.71
CA ALA A 245 3.40 -7.97 5.89
C ALA A 245 3.81 -7.88 4.42
N LEU A 246 3.56 -8.94 3.64
CA LEU A 246 3.93 -8.99 2.23
C LEU A 246 2.84 -8.42 1.33
N SER A 247 3.28 -7.78 0.25
CA SER A 247 2.44 -7.28 -0.83
C SER A 247 3.14 -7.40 -2.19
N ASP A 248 2.39 -7.73 -3.24
CA ASP A 248 2.86 -7.66 -4.64
C ASP A 248 2.45 -6.37 -5.36
N ASP A 249 1.40 -5.70 -4.88
CA ASP A 249 0.82 -4.53 -5.56
C ASP A 249 0.63 -4.85 -7.06
N SER A 250 -0.02 -6.01 -7.26
CA SER A 250 -0.24 -6.55 -8.58
C SER A 250 -1.26 -5.70 -9.31
N HIS A 251 -0.96 -5.36 -10.57
CA HIS A 251 -1.84 -4.57 -11.44
C HIS A 251 -2.43 -5.46 -12.53
N GLY A 252 -2.95 -6.61 -12.11
CA GLY A 252 -3.49 -7.65 -12.98
C GLY A 252 -2.79 -9.01 -12.85
N PRO A 253 -3.32 -10.04 -13.52
CA PRO A 253 -2.92 -11.43 -13.30
C PRO A 253 -1.42 -11.68 -13.53
N HIS A 254 -0.85 -11.07 -14.57
CA HIS A 254 0.57 -11.22 -14.90
C HIS A 254 1.53 -10.72 -13.79
N ALA A 255 1.05 -9.86 -12.89
CA ALA A 255 1.83 -9.26 -11.81
C ALA A 255 1.68 -9.98 -10.46
N VAL A 256 0.77 -10.95 -10.34
CA VAL A 256 0.50 -11.66 -9.08
C VAL A 256 1.74 -12.46 -8.64
N GLY A 257 2.23 -12.13 -7.44
CA GLY A 257 3.46 -12.67 -6.86
C GLY A 257 4.72 -12.37 -7.69
N LEU A 258 4.68 -11.37 -8.58
CA LEU A 258 5.85 -10.97 -9.34
C LEU A 258 6.95 -10.51 -8.38
N ASN A 259 8.19 -10.94 -8.64
CA ASN A 259 9.37 -10.68 -7.81
C ASN A 259 9.38 -11.27 -6.39
N TYR A 260 8.39 -12.09 -6.01
CA TYR A 260 8.37 -12.72 -4.67
C TYR A 260 9.58 -13.62 -4.40
N ALA A 261 10.19 -14.21 -5.44
CA ALA A 261 11.44 -14.97 -5.32
C ALA A 261 12.60 -14.17 -4.72
N ARG A 262 12.57 -12.83 -4.82
CA ARG A 262 13.64 -11.94 -4.33
C ARG A 262 13.42 -11.47 -2.88
N ILE A 263 12.19 -11.60 -2.37
CA ILE A 263 11.85 -11.17 -1.00
C ILE A 263 12.67 -11.91 0.06
N PRO A 264 12.85 -13.26 0.01
CA PRO A 264 13.58 -13.96 1.06
C PRO A 264 15.01 -13.49 1.26
N GLU A 265 15.71 -13.13 0.18
CA GLU A 265 17.07 -12.60 0.28
C GLU A 265 17.08 -11.25 1.00
N TYR A 266 16.20 -10.33 0.58
CA TYR A 266 16.05 -9.02 1.20
C TYR A 266 15.72 -9.12 2.70
N LEU A 267 14.74 -9.94 3.07
CA LEU A 267 14.36 -10.17 4.46
C LEU A 267 15.52 -10.74 5.30
N ARG A 268 16.33 -11.67 4.74
CA ARG A 268 17.51 -12.21 5.43
C ARG A 268 18.58 -11.15 5.63
N ARG A 269 18.88 -10.34 4.61
CA ARG A 269 19.88 -9.26 4.70
C ARG A 269 19.50 -8.23 5.76
N ALA A 270 18.21 -7.88 5.84
CA ALA A 270 17.68 -6.94 6.82
C ALA A 270 17.46 -7.55 8.22
N GLY A 271 17.72 -8.85 8.43
CA GLY A 271 17.58 -9.50 9.73
C GLY A 271 16.13 -9.67 10.20
N VAL A 272 15.18 -9.76 9.28
CA VAL A 272 13.75 -9.93 9.61
C VAL A 272 13.51 -11.32 10.22
N ALA A 273 13.12 -11.38 11.48
CA ALA A 273 12.82 -12.64 12.15
C ALA A 273 11.39 -13.16 11.87
N GLU A 274 10.44 -12.24 11.70
CA GLU A 274 9.01 -12.56 11.75
C GLU A 274 8.24 -11.85 10.65
N LEU A 275 7.23 -12.52 10.11
CA LEU A 275 6.24 -11.95 9.21
C LEU A 275 4.86 -12.09 9.82
N TRP A 276 4.00 -11.14 9.49
CA TRP A 276 2.64 -11.02 9.96
C TRP A 276 1.72 -10.92 8.75
N PHE A 277 0.46 -11.29 8.94
CA PHE A 277 -0.58 -11.18 7.94
C PHE A 277 -1.88 -10.70 8.60
N LEU A 278 -2.78 -10.16 7.80
CA LEU A 278 -4.11 -9.80 8.27
C LEU A 278 -5.07 -10.99 8.21
N GLU A 279 -5.93 -11.10 9.21
CA GLU A 279 -7.05 -12.03 9.18
C GLU A 279 -8.29 -11.46 9.87
N TYR A 280 -9.44 -12.05 9.57
CA TYR A 280 -10.71 -11.69 10.21
C TYR A 280 -10.66 -11.91 11.74
N SER A 281 -11.34 -11.03 12.46
CA SER A 281 -11.48 -11.05 13.90
C SER A 281 -12.93 -10.77 14.30
N ASP A 282 -13.46 -11.54 15.25
CA ASP A 282 -14.77 -11.25 15.86
C ASP A 282 -14.75 -10.00 16.73
N THR A 283 -13.56 -9.58 17.17
CA THR A 283 -13.35 -8.34 17.93
C THR A 283 -12.80 -7.27 17.00
N PRO A 284 -13.40 -6.07 16.96
CA PRO A 284 -12.88 -4.96 16.15
C PRO A 284 -11.53 -4.48 16.69
N ASN A 285 -10.68 -3.99 15.79
CA ASN A 285 -9.44 -3.32 16.13
C ASN A 285 -9.67 -1.88 16.62
N ALA A 286 -8.58 -1.14 16.89
CA ALA A 286 -8.63 0.23 17.38
C ALA A 286 -9.44 1.19 16.48
N SER A 287 -9.55 0.87 15.20
CA SER A 287 -10.25 1.65 14.18
C SER A 287 -11.65 1.13 13.87
N GLY A 288 -12.14 0.16 14.65
CA GLY A 288 -13.50 -0.38 14.51
C GLY A 288 -13.67 -1.43 13.41
N ARG A 289 -12.59 -1.89 12.76
CA ARG A 289 -12.64 -2.89 11.69
C ARG A 289 -12.38 -4.29 12.23
N ASN A 290 -13.10 -5.30 11.71
CA ASN A 290 -13.05 -6.70 12.15
C ASN A 290 -11.86 -7.46 11.54
N ILE A 291 -10.67 -6.84 11.56
CA ILE A 291 -9.41 -7.39 11.07
C ILE A 291 -8.37 -7.24 12.16
N LYS A 292 -7.52 -8.26 12.32
CA LYS A 292 -6.37 -8.23 13.22
C LYS A 292 -5.09 -8.64 12.48
N ALA A 293 -3.97 -8.15 12.98
CA ALA A 293 -2.65 -8.63 12.61
C ALA A 293 -2.32 -9.93 13.37
N THR A 294 -1.96 -10.97 12.63
CA THR A 294 -1.56 -12.28 13.17
C THR A 294 -0.16 -12.64 12.70
N LYS A 295 0.67 -13.10 13.64
CA LYS A 295 2.02 -13.57 13.35
C LYS A 295 1.97 -14.89 12.61
N MET A 296 2.86 -15.09 11.64
CA MET A 296 3.04 -16.40 11.01
C MET A 296 3.62 -17.41 12.00
N ASP A 297 2.94 -18.54 12.19
CA ASP A 297 3.38 -19.61 13.10
C ASP A 297 4.66 -20.32 12.65
N GLN A 298 4.83 -20.47 11.32
CA GLN A 298 5.96 -21.17 10.74
C GLN A 298 7.06 -20.17 10.36
N PRO A 299 8.36 -20.53 10.54
CA PRO A 299 9.46 -19.70 10.07
C PRO A 299 9.33 -19.44 8.58
N TRP A 300 9.16 -18.16 8.22
CA TRP A 300 9.00 -17.77 6.82
C TRP A 300 10.19 -18.22 5.98
N ALA A 301 11.42 -18.21 6.52
CA ALA A 301 12.64 -18.50 5.78
C ALA A 301 12.71 -19.91 5.18
N THR A 302 11.95 -20.86 5.73
CA THR A 302 11.90 -22.27 5.30
C THR A 302 10.56 -22.65 4.65
N ASP A 303 9.65 -21.69 4.46
CA ASP A 303 8.33 -21.96 3.88
C ASP A 303 8.49 -22.41 2.40
N PRO A 304 7.95 -23.57 1.99
CA PRO A 304 8.08 -24.07 0.62
C PRO A 304 7.40 -23.16 -0.40
N PHE A 305 6.58 -22.19 0.01
CA PHE A 305 5.97 -21.20 -0.86
C PHE A 305 6.97 -20.49 -1.77
N TRP A 306 8.17 -20.18 -1.27
CA TRP A 306 9.17 -19.45 -2.04
C TRP A 306 9.64 -20.18 -3.31
N THR A 307 9.59 -21.52 -3.32
CA THR A 307 10.00 -22.33 -4.48
C THR A 307 8.99 -22.29 -5.63
N ARG A 308 7.82 -21.67 -5.43
CA ARG A 308 6.82 -21.48 -6.49
C ARG A 308 7.16 -20.36 -7.46
N PHE A 309 8.14 -19.52 -7.11
CA PHE A 309 8.56 -18.35 -7.88
C PHE A 309 9.97 -18.50 -8.49
N SER A 310 10.65 -19.62 -8.23
CA SER A 310 11.94 -19.99 -8.82
C SER A 310 11.81 -20.64 -10.18
#